data_AF-F4RWL7-F1
#
_entry.id   AF-F4RWL7-F1
#
_cell.length_a   1.000
_cell.length_b   1.000
_cell.length_c   1.000
_cell.angle_alpha   90.00
_cell.angle_beta   90.00
_cell.angle_gamma   90.00
#
_symmetry.space_group_name_H-M   'P 1'
#
loop_
_entity.id
_entity.type
_entity.pdbx_description
1 polymer ?
#
loop_
_entity_poly.entity_id
_entity_poly.type
_entity_poly.pdbx_seq_one_letter_code
_entity_poly.pdbx_strand_id
1 'polypeptide(L)'
;MGSPSEHDSAYDKGFRHHINQIAGGITEARSCCDNASSRGNNVSNVIRSQISILIAKVETLTEQRDQMIGESQRLQEIQHSNQATEFGREIFSLTNQLNILNRENEVLKEEIQKEAKTVQALSQSIAVLKSMNHSIQAEIKSEVQIIQETLSGVISCQICCETYGSLSTNENRRPIHLLCGHIFCATCLDTDWKFCLNSGNPDPYCCFNRWDVDPSRLGEVYLLEDVKEVLAKISTM
;
A
#
# COMPACT_ATOMS: atom_id res chain seq x y z
N MET A 1 -16.50 38.78 8.02
CA MET A 1 -17.55 38.77 9.06
C MET A 1 -17.68 40.20 9.55
N GLY A 2 -18.67 40.95 9.04
CA GLY A 2 -18.80 42.39 9.28
C GLY A 2 -19.35 42.68 10.68
N SER A 3 -18.78 43.67 11.36
CA SER A 3 -19.18 44.14 12.69
C SER A 3 -20.55 44.83 12.66
N PRO A 4 -21.51 44.44 13.52
CA PRO A 4 -22.73 45.20 13.74
C PRO A 4 -22.56 46.09 14.98
N SER A 5 -22.09 47.34 14.82
CA SER A 5 -21.94 48.25 15.98
C SER A 5 -22.35 49.71 15.74
N GLU A 6 -22.98 50.05 14.63
CA GLU A 6 -23.28 51.47 14.32
C GLU A 6 -24.74 51.89 14.61
N HIS A 7 -25.65 50.95 14.92
CA HIS A 7 -27.08 51.28 15.06
C HIS A 7 -27.53 51.67 16.48
N ASP A 8 -26.80 51.30 17.55
CA ASP A 8 -27.24 51.57 18.92
C ASP A 8 -26.94 53.01 19.40
N SER A 9 -26.04 53.73 18.73
CA SER A 9 -25.68 55.11 19.11
C SER A 9 -26.71 56.16 18.64
N ALA A 10 -27.49 55.86 17.59
CA ALA A 10 -28.41 56.82 16.99
C ALA A 10 -29.69 57.04 17.82
N TYR A 11 -30.16 56.00 18.51
CA TYR A 11 -31.40 56.08 19.31
C TYR A 11 -31.20 56.82 20.64
N ASP A 12 -30.03 56.70 21.29
CA ASP A 12 -29.78 57.35 22.59
C ASP A 12 -29.61 58.88 22.45
N LYS A 13 -29.00 59.35 21.35
CA LYS A 13 -28.85 60.79 21.07
C LYS A 13 -30.19 61.47 20.75
N GLY A 14 -31.08 60.79 20.02
CA GLY A 14 -32.42 61.29 19.71
C GLY A 14 -33.30 61.42 20.95
N PHE A 15 -33.24 60.43 21.85
CA PHE A 15 -34.06 60.40 23.06
C PHE A 15 -33.68 61.48 24.07
N ARG A 16 -32.37 61.70 24.32
CA ARG A 16 -31.89 62.78 25.20
C ARG A 16 -32.21 64.18 24.65
N HIS A 17 -32.14 64.35 23.33
CA HIS A 17 -32.51 65.63 22.69
C HIS A 17 -34.00 65.94 22.85
N HIS A 18 -34.86 64.92 22.76
CA HIS A 18 -36.31 65.10 22.87
C HIS A 18 -36.75 65.42 24.31
N ILE A 19 -36.14 64.79 25.32
CA ILE A 19 -36.43 65.11 26.73
C ILE A 19 -35.96 66.53 27.09
N ASN A 20 -34.81 66.97 26.58
CA ASN A 20 -34.34 68.34 26.82
C ASN A 20 -35.18 69.40 26.10
N GLN A 21 -35.76 69.10 24.93
CA GLN A 21 -36.73 69.99 24.28
C GLN A 21 -38.04 70.12 25.08
N ILE A 22 -38.52 69.02 25.67
CA ILE A 22 -39.72 69.05 26.52
C ILE A 22 -39.44 69.83 27.81
N ALA A 23 -38.26 69.68 28.42
CA ALA A 23 -37.85 70.45 29.59
C ALA A 23 -37.68 71.95 29.29
N GLY A 24 -37.11 72.29 28.12
CA GLY A 24 -36.94 73.67 27.66
C GLY A 24 -38.26 74.38 27.29
N GLY A 25 -39.21 73.66 26.67
CA GLY A 25 -40.53 74.19 26.35
C GLY A 25 -41.40 74.50 27.58
N ILE A 26 -41.17 73.78 28.69
CA ILE A 26 -41.88 74.03 29.96
C ILE A 26 -41.35 75.29 30.67
N THR A 27 -40.10 75.69 30.42
CA THR A 27 -39.54 76.94 30.94
C THR A 27 -39.97 78.19 30.15
N GLU A 28 -40.23 78.07 28.84
CA GLU A 28 -40.68 79.21 28.02
C GLU A 28 -42.19 79.50 28.12
N ALA A 29 -43.00 78.52 28.52
CA ALA A 29 -44.44 78.72 28.73
C ALA A 29 -44.82 79.50 30.01
N ARG A 30 -43.84 80.01 30.77
CA ARG A 30 -44.07 80.78 32.01
C ARG A 30 -44.13 82.30 31.84
N SER A 31 -44.05 82.82 30.60
CA SER A 31 -43.98 84.27 30.32
C SER A 31 -45.27 84.93 29.81
N CYS A 32 -46.40 84.22 29.70
CA CYS A 32 -47.66 84.85 29.29
C CYS A 32 -48.84 84.09 29.90
N CYS A 33 -49.36 84.57 31.02
CA CYS A 33 -50.77 84.50 31.45
C CYS A 33 -50.87 84.98 32.91
N ASP A 34 -50.72 86.28 33.14
CA ASP A 34 -51.34 86.91 34.30
C ASP A 34 -52.83 87.11 34.00
N ASN A 35 -53.68 86.80 34.99
CA ASN A 35 -55.15 86.92 35.05
C ASN A 35 -55.99 85.70 34.63
N ALA A 36 -56.21 84.79 35.58
CA ALA A 36 -57.56 84.30 35.91
C ALA A 36 -57.57 83.57 37.27
N SER A 37 -58.43 84.04 38.16
CA SER A 37 -58.61 83.54 39.53
C SER A 37 -59.25 82.14 39.58
N SER A 38 -58.73 81.32 40.52
CA SER A 38 -59.51 80.40 41.37
C SER A 38 -60.45 79.37 40.72
N ARG A 39 -59.88 78.41 39.96
CA ARG A 39 -60.48 77.06 39.80
C ARG A 39 -59.49 75.97 39.33
N GLY A 40 -58.20 76.29 39.15
CA GLY A 40 -57.20 75.41 38.52
C GLY A 40 -56.29 74.61 39.46
N ASN A 41 -56.39 74.77 40.78
CA ASN A 41 -55.41 74.19 41.72
C ASN A 41 -55.50 72.66 41.83
N ASN A 42 -56.68 72.04 41.67
CA ASN A 42 -56.82 70.59 41.76
C ASN A 42 -56.34 69.86 40.50
N VAL A 43 -56.55 70.41 39.31
CA VAL A 43 -56.10 69.81 38.04
C VAL A 43 -54.57 69.88 37.91
N SER A 44 -53.98 71.01 38.30
CA SER A 44 -52.52 71.19 38.31
C SER A 44 -51.81 70.23 39.27
N ASN A 45 -52.40 69.95 40.44
CA ASN A 45 -51.85 69.01 41.42
C ASN A 45 -51.95 67.55 40.97
N VAL A 46 -53.04 67.15 40.30
CA VAL A 46 -53.20 65.80 39.73
C VAL A 46 -52.22 65.55 38.58
N ILE A 47 -52.04 66.52 37.70
CA ILE A 47 -51.05 66.43 36.61
C ILE A 47 -49.63 66.32 37.18
N ARG A 48 -49.31 67.11 38.21
CA ARG A 48 -48.00 67.06 38.85
C ARG A 48 -47.72 65.70 39.50
N SER A 49 -48.71 65.08 40.16
CA SER A 49 -48.53 63.74 40.76
C SER A 49 -48.36 62.64 39.70
N GLN A 50 -49.11 62.70 38.60
CA GLN A 50 -48.95 61.76 37.48
C GLN A 50 -47.57 61.90 36.81
N ILE A 51 -47.08 63.14 36.65
CA ILE A 51 -45.72 63.39 36.15
C ILE A 51 -44.67 62.80 37.10
N SER A 52 -44.80 63.00 38.42
CA SER A 52 -43.88 62.39 39.40
C SER A 52 -43.88 60.86 39.35
N ILE A 53 -45.06 60.23 39.20
CA ILE A 53 -45.16 58.77 39.04
C ILE A 53 -44.49 58.30 37.75
N LEU A 54 -44.67 59.04 36.65
CA LEU A 54 -44.03 58.73 35.37
C LEU A 54 -42.51 58.87 35.45
N ILE A 55 -42.00 59.91 36.10
CA ILE A 55 -40.56 60.11 36.31
C ILE A 55 -39.98 58.94 37.09
N ALA A 56 -40.58 58.59 38.23
CA ALA A 56 -40.12 57.46 39.05
C ALA A 56 -40.13 56.14 38.26
N LYS A 57 -41.16 55.92 37.43
CA LYS A 57 -41.24 54.72 36.57
C LYS A 57 -40.17 54.71 35.47
N VAL A 58 -39.87 55.87 34.87
CA VAL A 58 -38.79 56.00 33.88
C VAL A 58 -37.43 55.74 34.54
N GLU A 59 -37.19 56.24 35.75
CA GLU A 59 -35.96 55.98 36.51
C GLU A 59 -35.80 54.48 36.79
N THR A 60 -36.82 53.80 37.33
CA THR A 60 -36.76 52.35 37.59
C THR A 60 -36.54 51.55 36.31
N LEU A 61 -37.22 51.89 35.21
CA LEU A 61 -37.03 51.20 33.93
C LEU A 61 -35.63 51.45 33.33
N THR A 62 -35.05 52.63 33.57
CA THR A 62 -33.69 52.97 33.15
C THR A 62 -32.66 52.16 33.93
N GLU A 63 -32.82 52.04 35.24
CA GLU A 63 -31.98 51.19 36.09
C GLU A 63 -32.06 49.72 35.67
N GLN A 64 -33.27 49.22 35.41
CA GLN A 64 -33.47 47.84 34.93
C GLN A 64 -32.83 47.61 33.56
N ARG A 65 -32.95 48.56 32.63
CA ARG A 65 -32.28 48.50 31.32
C ARG A 65 -30.77 48.43 31.50
N ASP A 66 -30.19 49.29 32.32
CA ASP A 66 -28.74 49.37 32.51
C ASP A 66 -28.20 48.09 33.17
N GLN A 67 -28.97 47.52 34.12
CA GLN A 67 -28.67 46.21 34.68
C GLN A 67 -28.69 45.11 33.62
N MET A 68 -29.74 45.02 32.79
CA MET A 68 -29.83 44.00 31.74
C MET A 68 -28.72 44.13 30.68
N ILE A 69 -28.34 45.37 30.32
CA ILE A 69 -27.21 45.61 29.40
C ILE A 69 -25.90 45.11 30.02
N GLY A 70 -25.65 45.44 31.30
CA GLY A 70 -24.45 44.98 32.00
C GLY A 70 -24.39 43.45 32.12
N GLU A 71 -25.52 42.80 32.43
CA GLU A 71 -25.60 41.33 32.48
C GLU A 71 -25.39 40.69 31.10
N SER A 72 -25.97 41.26 30.04
CA SER A 72 -25.80 40.78 28.66
C SER A 72 -24.35 40.88 28.20
N GLN A 73 -23.66 41.98 28.49
CA GLN A 73 -22.24 42.15 28.18
C GLN A 73 -21.38 41.14 28.94
N ARG A 74 -21.65 40.96 30.24
CA ARG A 74 -20.92 39.97 31.06
C ARG A 74 -21.10 38.55 30.55
N LEU A 75 -22.32 38.16 30.16
CA LEU A 75 -22.58 36.85 29.57
C LEU A 75 -21.86 36.66 28.24
N GLN A 76 -21.82 37.70 27.42
CA GLN A 76 -21.10 37.67 26.14
C GLN A 76 -19.59 37.50 26.34
N GLU A 77 -18.99 38.21 27.30
CA GLU A 77 -17.57 38.06 27.64
C GLU A 77 -17.25 36.66 28.15
N ILE A 78 -18.10 36.10 29.03
CA ILE A 78 -17.94 34.73 29.54
C ILE A 78 -18.05 33.72 28.41
N GLN A 79 -19.01 33.90 27.50
CA GLN A 79 -19.19 33.01 26.36
C GLN A 79 -17.97 33.02 25.43
N HIS A 80 -17.47 34.20 25.07
CA HIS A 80 -16.28 34.33 24.22
C HIS A 80 -15.02 33.78 24.91
N SER A 81 -14.86 34.03 26.21
CA SER A 81 -13.75 33.49 27.00
C SER A 81 -13.79 31.97 27.04
N ASN A 82 -14.94 31.37 27.35
CA ASN A 82 -15.10 29.92 27.38
C ASN A 82 -14.79 29.29 26.01
N GLN A 83 -15.33 29.86 24.92
CA GLN A 83 -15.03 29.40 23.57
C GLN A 83 -13.53 29.49 23.23
N ALA A 84 -12.87 30.59 23.58
CA ALA A 84 -11.44 30.76 23.35
C ALA A 84 -10.61 29.70 24.10
N THR A 85 -10.97 29.38 25.35
CA THR A 85 -10.30 28.33 26.11
C THR A 85 -10.54 26.92 25.57
N GLU A 86 -11.74 26.66 25.02
CA GLU A 86 -12.08 25.38 24.42
C GLU A 86 -11.32 25.16 23.10
N PHE A 87 -11.35 26.14 22.20
CA PHE A 87 -10.55 26.10 20.98
C PHE A 87 -9.05 26.03 21.29
N GLY A 88 -8.56 26.74 22.30
CA GLY A 88 -7.16 26.65 22.73
C GLY A 88 -6.77 25.23 23.15
N ARG A 89 -7.63 24.51 23.88
CA ARG A 89 -7.42 23.11 24.26
C ARG A 89 -7.44 22.18 23.05
N GLU A 90 -8.37 22.38 22.13
CA GLU A 90 -8.48 21.58 20.90
C GLU A 90 -7.27 21.77 20.00
N ILE A 91 -6.84 23.02 19.76
CA ILE A 91 -5.63 23.34 18.99
C ILE A 91 -4.41 22.66 19.61
N PHE A 92 -4.27 22.71 20.93
CA PHE A 92 -3.16 22.05 21.62
C PHE A 92 -3.19 20.53 21.43
N SER A 93 -4.36 19.91 21.59
CA SER A 93 -4.56 18.46 21.38
C SER A 93 -4.20 18.04 19.95
N LEU A 94 -4.74 18.75 18.95
CA LEU A 94 -4.49 18.48 17.53
C LEU A 94 -3.01 18.69 17.17
N THR A 95 -2.38 19.73 17.72
CA THR A 95 -0.95 19.98 17.53
C THR A 95 -0.11 18.83 18.08
N ASN A 96 -0.46 18.30 19.26
CA ASN A 96 0.24 17.17 19.84
C ASN A 96 0.07 15.89 18.99
N GLN A 97 -1.15 15.61 18.52
CA GLN A 97 -1.41 14.46 17.63
C GLN A 97 -0.62 14.59 16.32
N LEU A 98 -0.60 15.77 15.71
CA LEU A 98 0.16 16.04 14.49
C LEU A 98 1.66 15.82 14.69
N ASN A 99 2.20 16.23 15.85
CA ASN A 99 3.60 15.98 16.20
C ASN A 99 3.91 14.49 16.38
N ILE A 100 2.99 13.71 16.95
CA ILE A 100 3.14 12.26 17.09
C ILE A 100 3.16 11.60 15.71
N LEU A 101 2.15 11.90 14.88
CA LEU A 101 2.04 11.36 13.52
C LEU A 101 3.23 11.74 12.63
N ASN A 102 3.78 12.95 12.80
CA ASN A 102 4.99 13.36 12.08
C ASN A 102 6.20 12.52 12.50
N ARG A 103 6.38 12.24 13.80
CA ARG A 103 7.47 11.36 14.25
C ARG A 103 7.32 9.94 13.73
N GLU A 104 6.11 9.38 13.79
CA GLU A 104 5.83 8.05 13.26
C GLU A 104 6.10 7.97 11.75
N ASN A 105 5.72 9.00 10.99
CA ASN A 105 6.02 9.08 9.56
C ASN A 105 7.53 9.13 9.26
N GLU A 106 8.32 9.85 10.06
CA GLU A 106 9.78 9.87 9.87
C GLU A 106 10.41 8.50 10.16
N VAL A 107 9.96 7.82 11.22
CA VAL A 107 10.41 6.44 11.51
C VAL A 107 10.07 5.49 10.37
N LEU A 108 8.84 5.55 9.85
CA LEU A 108 8.42 4.71 8.72
C LEU A 108 9.20 5.01 7.44
N LYS A 109 9.55 6.28 7.17
CA LYS A 109 10.40 6.63 6.03
C LYS A 109 11.79 6.01 6.15
N GLU A 110 12.39 6.05 7.34
CA GLU A 110 13.69 5.43 7.59
C GLU A 110 13.64 3.90 7.40
N GLU A 111 12.58 3.25 7.89
CA GLU A 111 12.37 1.81 7.74
C GLU A 111 12.19 1.41 6.28
N ILE A 112 11.34 2.14 5.53
CA ILE A 112 11.16 1.93 4.08
C ILE A 112 12.49 2.10 3.34
N GLN A 113 13.29 3.10 3.69
CA GLN A 113 14.58 3.33 3.03
C GLN A 113 15.57 2.20 3.32
N LYS A 114 15.56 1.65 4.54
CA LYS A 114 16.38 0.49 4.92
C LYS A 114 15.95 -0.74 4.12
N GLU A 115 14.65 -1.01 4.03
CA GLU A 115 14.12 -2.15 3.30
C GLU A 115 14.41 -2.06 1.80
N ALA A 116 14.28 -0.86 1.21
CA ALA A 116 14.61 -0.62 -0.19
C ALA A 116 16.09 -0.95 -0.50
N LYS A 117 17.02 -0.59 0.41
CA LYS A 117 18.44 -0.95 0.27
C LYS A 117 18.66 -2.46 0.32
N THR A 118 17.97 -3.16 1.22
CA THR A 118 18.03 -4.63 1.33
C THR A 118 17.53 -5.29 0.04
N VAL A 119 16.37 -4.86 -0.47
CA VAL A 119 15.80 -5.38 -1.73
C VAL A 119 16.74 -5.14 -2.90
N GLN A 120 17.37 -3.96 -2.98
CA GLN A 120 18.36 -3.67 -4.02
C GLN A 120 19.58 -4.60 -3.95
N ALA A 121 20.12 -4.84 -2.75
CA ALA A 121 21.25 -5.75 -2.55
C ALA A 121 20.91 -7.21 -2.90
N LEU A 122 19.70 -7.67 -2.55
CA LEU A 122 19.21 -8.99 -2.92
C LEU A 122 19.03 -9.11 -4.44
N SER A 123 18.47 -8.09 -5.09
CA SER A 123 18.31 -8.08 -6.55
C SER A 123 19.66 -8.17 -7.28
N GLN A 124 20.70 -7.50 -6.77
CA GLN A 124 22.05 -7.59 -7.34
C GLN A 124 22.64 -9.00 -7.15
N SER A 125 22.48 -9.58 -5.97
CA SER A 125 22.93 -10.96 -5.68
C SER A 125 22.26 -11.99 -6.59
N ILE A 126 20.95 -11.85 -6.82
CA ILE A 126 20.20 -12.72 -7.74
C ILE A 126 20.73 -12.60 -9.17
N ALA A 127 21.05 -11.38 -9.64
CA ALA A 127 21.62 -11.18 -10.96
C ALA A 127 22.98 -11.87 -11.13
N VAL A 128 23.85 -11.79 -10.11
CA VAL A 128 25.15 -12.50 -10.10
C VAL A 128 24.95 -14.00 -10.14
N LEU A 129 24.09 -14.55 -9.28
CA LEU A 129 23.82 -16.00 -9.25
C LEU A 129 23.23 -16.50 -10.57
N LYS A 130 22.35 -15.72 -11.19
CA LYS A 130 21.79 -16.06 -12.51
C LYS A 130 22.87 -16.11 -13.58
N SER A 131 23.80 -15.15 -13.58
CA SER A 131 24.94 -15.15 -14.50
C SER A 131 25.85 -16.35 -14.28
N MET A 132 26.15 -16.70 -13.02
CA MET A 132 26.94 -17.88 -12.69
C MET A 132 26.27 -19.16 -13.17
N ASN A 133 24.96 -19.28 -12.94
CA ASN A 133 24.20 -20.46 -13.36
C ASN A 133 24.22 -20.62 -14.89
N HIS A 134 24.03 -19.55 -15.66
CA HIS A 134 24.18 -19.59 -17.12
C HIS A 134 25.59 -19.97 -17.58
N SER A 135 26.64 -19.51 -16.87
CA SER A 135 28.02 -19.89 -17.17
C SER A 135 28.26 -21.38 -16.92
N ILE A 136 27.82 -21.90 -15.78
CA ILE A 136 27.95 -23.32 -15.42
C ILE A 136 27.15 -24.17 -16.41
N GLN A 137 25.95 -23.75 -16.78
CA GLN A 137 25.13 -24.44 -17.77
C GLN A 137 25.82 -24.52 -19.14
N ALA A 138 26.47 -23.45 -19.58
CA ALA A 138 27.24 -23.44 -20.81
C ALA A 138 28.44 -24.39 -20.75
N GLU A 139 29.17 -24.42 -19.63
CA GLU A 139 30.29 -25.31 -19.39
C GLU A 139 29.86 -26.78 -19.40
N ILE A 140 28.82 -27.14 -18.63
CA ILE A 140 28.25 -28.49 -18.61
C ILE A 140 27.83 -28.91 -20.02
N LYS A 141 27.18 -28.02 -20.78
CA LYS A 141 26.76 -28.31 -22.15
C LYS A 141 27.94 -28.59 -23.06
N SER A 142 29.04 -27.83 -22.94
CA SER A 142 30.26 -28.09 -23.73
C SER A 142 30.93 -29.41 -23.36
N GLU A 143 31.03 -29.74 -22.06
CA GLU A 143 31.62 -31.01 -21.60
C GLU A 143 30.80 -32.22 -22.06
N VAL A 144 29.47 -32.15 -21.95
CA VAL A 144 28.57 -33.19 -22.47
C VAL A 144 28.75 -33.36 -23.97
N GLN A 145 28.90 -32.27 -24.73
CA GLN A 145 29.14 -32.33 -26.17
C GLN A 145 30.49 -33.01 -26.48
N ILE A 146 31.55 -32.67 -25.75
CA ILE A 146 32.88 -33.29 -25.91
C ILE A 146 32.81 -34.79 -25.63
N ILE A 147 32.13 -35.20 -24.55
CA ILE A 147 31.92 -36.61 -24.23
C ILE A 147 31.16 -37.31 -25.36
N GLN A 148 30.10 -36.69 -25.87
CA GLN A 148 29.31 -37.23 -26.97
C GLN A 148 30.15 -37.42 -28.25
N GLU A 149 30.94 -36.42 -28.63
CA GLU A 149 31.83 -36.48 -29.79
C GLU A 149 32.91 -37.56 -29.60
N THR A 150 33.51 -37.65 -28.42
CA THR A 150 34.54 -38.66 -28.09
C THR A 150 33.97 -40.08 -28.16
N LEU A 151 32.82 -40.33 -27.53
CA LEU A 151 32.20 -41.65 -27.53
C LEU A 151 31.71 -42.07 -28.91
N SER A 152 31.26 -41.12 -29.73
CA SER A 152 30.75 -41.38 -31.07
C SER A 152 31.78 -42.02 -32.02
N GLY A 153 33.07 -41.74 -31.80
CA GLY A 153 34.17 -42.31 -32.60
C GLY A 153 34.72 -43.64 -32.06
N VAL A 154 34.42 -43.99 -30.80
CA VAL A 154 35.05 -45.13 -30.11
C VAL A 154 34.13 -46.36 -30.07
N ILE A 155 32.81 -46.15 -30.01
CA ILE A 155 31.85 -47.27 -29.92
C ILE A 155 31.48 -47.73 -31.33
N SER A 156 31.71 -49.00 -31.65
CA SER A 156 31.33 -49.61 -32.93
C SER A 156 30.58 -50.93 -32.74
N CYS A 157 29.75 -51.27 -33.72
CA CYS A 157 29.10 -52.57 -33.76
C CYS A 157 30.12 -53.67 -34.03
N GLN A 158 30.15 -54.71 -33.22
CA GLN A 158 31.08 -55.83 -33.45
C GLN A 158 30.74 -56.71 -34.66
N ILE A 159 29.52 -56.59 -35.22
CA ILE A 159 29.09 -57.35 -36.40
C ILE A 159 29.37 -56.55 -37.68
N CYS A 160 28.83 -55.34 -37.80
CA CYS A 160 28.97 -54.55 -39.02
C CYS A 160 30.15 -53.57 -38.99
N CYS A 161 30.89 -53.48 -37.88
CA CYS A 161 32.03 -52.58 -37.66
C CYS A 161 31.72 -51.09 -37.83
N GLU A 162 30.46 -50.71 -37.99
CA GLU A 162 30.05 -49.31 -38.08
C GLU A 162 30.16 -48.65 -36.70
N THR A 163 30.77 -47.48 -36.67
CA THR A 163 30.81 -46.64 -35.47
C THR A 163 29.43 -46.06 -35.20
N TYR A 164 29.02 -46.01 -33.94
CA TYR A 164 27.83 -45.26 -33.51
C TYR A 164 28.19 -43.78 -33.46
N GLY A 165 28.57 -43.26 -34.63
CA GLY A 165 28.78 -41.84 -34.88
C GLY A 165 27.47 -41.11 -34.65
N SER A 166 27.30 -40.55 -33.45
CA SER A 166 26.10 -39.90 -32.93
C SER A 166 24.90 -40.84 -32.86
N LEU A 167 24.49 -41.22 -31.64
CA LEU A 167 23.19 -41.81 -31.28
C LEU A 167 22.17 -41.76 -32.42
N SER A 168 22.19 -42.80 -33.28
CA SER A 168 21.54 -42.75 -34.58
C SER A 168 20.08 -42.35 -34.41
N THR A 169 19.62 -41.33 -35.13
CA THR A 169 18.17 -41.02 -35.24
C THR A 169 17.37 -42.19 -35.81
N ASN A 170 18.07 -43.18 -36.37
CA ASN A 170 17.52 -44.45 -36.79
C ASN A 170 17.32 -45.38 -35.56
N GLU A 171 16.10 -45.47 -35.06
CA GLU A 171 15.70 -46.36 -33.96
C GLU A 171 16.13 -47.82 -34.20
N ASN A 172 16.14 -48.25 -35.46
CA ASN A 172 16.50 -49.64 -35.84
C ASN A 172 18.01 -49.92 -35.70
N ARG A 173 18.85 -48.89 -35.51
CA ARG A 173 20.30 -49.03 -35.38
C ARG A 173 20.86 -48.51 -34.07
N ARG A 174 19.99 -48.36 -33.05
CA ARG A 174 20.42 -48.02 -31.70
C ARG A 174 21.48 -49.00 -31.19
N PRO A 175 22.52 -48.52 -30.47
CA PRO A 175 23.49 -49.38 -29.82
C PRO A 175 22.83 -50.18 -28.69
N ILE A 176 23.04 -51.49 -28.69
CA ILE A 176 22.63 -52.40 -27.62
C ILE A 176 23.89 -52.88 -26.92
N HIS A 177 23.99 -52.57 -25.63
CA HIS A 177 25.03 -53.07 -24.75
C HIS A 177 24.57 -54.37 -24.12
N LEU A 178 25.34 -55.44 -24.30
CA LEU A 178 25.12 -56.70 -23.61
C LEU A 178 25.96 -56.76 -22.34
N LEU A 179 25.53 -57.55 -21.35
CA LEU A 179 26.27 -57.71 -20.08
C LEU A 179 27.67 -58.30 -20.24
N CYS A 180 27.94 -58.97 -21.37
CA CYS A 180 29.28 -59.43 -21.73
C CYS A 180 30.23 -58.29 -22.17
N GLY A 181 29.76 -57.03 -22.19
CA GLY A 181 30.54 -55.85 -22.59
C GLY A 181 30.59 -55.63 -24.11
N HIS A 182 29.99 -56.52 -24.89
CA HIS A 182 29.89 -56.37 -26.35
C HIS A 182 28.74 -55.43 -26.74
N ILE A 183 28.95 -54.71 -27.85
CA ILE A 183 28.02 -53.66 -28.30
C ILE A 183 27.62 -53.94 -29.75
N PHE A 184 26.32 -54.00 -29.99
CA PHE A 184 25.74 -54.38 -31.28
C PHE A 184 24.66 -53.41 -31.75
N CYS A 185 24.50 -53.29 -33.07
CA CYS A 185 23.41 -52.48 -33.60
C CYS A 185 22.12 -53.29 -33.44
N ALA A 186 21.00 -52.66 -33.09
CA ALA A 186 19.77 -53.41 -32.83
C ALA A 186 19.37 -54.35 -33.98
N THR A 187 19.47 -53.89 -35.23
CA THR A 187 19.26 -54.72 -36.43
C THR A 187 20.24 -55.90 -36.52
N CYS A 188 21.51 -55.66 -36.22
CA CYS A 188 22.58 -56.65 -36.32
C CYS A 188 22.39 -57.76 -35.30
N LEU A 189 22.06 -57.37 -34.06
CA LEU A 189 21.79 -58.30 -32.97
C LEU A 189 20.54 -59.14 -33.24
N ASP A 190 19.44 -58.50 -33.67
CA ASP A 190 18.20 -59.21 -33.99
C ASP A 190 18.39 -60.20 -35.15
N THR A 191 19.15 -59.82 -36.18
CA THR A 191 19.47 -60.71 -37.31
C THR A 191 20.31 -61.90 -36.87
N ASP A 192 21.34 -61.66 -36.06
CA ASP A 192 22.24 -62.70 -35.56
C ASP A 192 21.51 -63.69 -34.64
N TRP A 193 20.69 -63.20 -33.71
CA TRP A 193 19.86 -64.05 -32.85
C TRP A 193 18.86 -64.88 -33.64
N LYS A 194 18.14 -64.29 -34.60
CA LYS A 194 17.22 -65.03 -35.49
C LYS A 194 17.93 -66.12 -36.27
N PHE A 195 19.14 -65.84 -36.76
CA PHE A 195 19.96 -66.84 -37.45
C PHE A 195 20.36 -67.99 -36.51
N CYS A 196 20.82 -67.69 -35.30
CA CYS A 196 21.19 -68.69 -34.29
C CYS A 196 20.00 -69.56 -33.86
N LEU A 197 18.83 -68.96 -33.63
CA LEU A 197 17.57 -69.65 -33.33
C LEU A 197 17.20 -70.63 -34.44
N ASN A 198 17.25 -70.20 -35.69
CA ASN A 198 16.89 -71.05 -36.84
C ASN A 198 17.92 -72.15 -37.12
N SER A 199 19.16 -71.98 -36.66
CA SER A 199 20.25 -72.95 -36.82
C SER A 199 20.25 -74.05 -35.74
N GLY A 200 19.30 -74.01 -34.80
CA GLY A 200 19.20 -74.99 -33.72
C GLY A 200 20.27 -74.82 -32.64
N ASN A 201 20.84 -73.62 -32.48
CA ASN A 201 21.81 -73.34 -31.42
C ASN A 201 21.10 -73.41 -30.05
N PRO A 202 21.60 -74.22 -29.08
CA PRO A 202 21.00 -74.33 -27.75
C PRO A 202 21.06 -73.03 -26.93
N ASP A 203 21.95 -72.09 -27.28
CA ASP A 203 22.00 -70.77 -26.66
C ASP A 203 22.14 -69.64 -27.71
N PRO A 204 21.02 -69.20 -28.28
CA PRO A 204 21.01 -68.23 -29.36
C PRO A 204 21.27 -66.78 -28.91
N TYR A 205 21.32 -66.53 -27.59
CA TYR A 205 21.49 -65.18 -27.03
C TYR A 205 22.91 -64.92 -26.53
N CYS A 206 23.81 -65.91 -26.64
CA CYS A 206 25.23 -65.75 -26.34
C CYS A 206 25.95 -64.90 -27.39
N CYS A 207 26.59 -63.83 -26.94
CA CYS A 207 27.50 -63.03 -27.78
C CYS A 207 28.74 -63.86 -28.15
N PHE A 208 29.06 -63.95 -29.45
CA PHE A 208 30.18 -64.68 -30.07
C PHE A 208 31.21 -65.31 -29.11
N ASN A 209 31.20 -66.65 -29.00
CA ASN A 209 32.25 -67.52 -28.44
C ASN A 209 33.04 -66.95 -27.24
N ARG A 210 32.47 -67.03 -26.03
CA ARG A 210 33.27 -67.21 -24.81
C ARG A 210 32.65 -68.28 -23.91
N TRP A 211 33.38 -69.37 -23.75
CA TRP A 211 33.13 -70.50 -22.85
C TRP A 211 33.31 -70.17 -21.35
N ASP A 212 33.14 -68.93 -20.89
CA ASP A 212 33.45 -68.60 -19.48
C ASP A 212 32.68 -67.40 -18.92
N VAL A 213 31.43 -67.22 -19.33
CA VAL A 213 30.53 -66.25 -18.71
C VAL A 213 29.31 -66.97 -18.15
N ASP A 214 29.11 -66.84 -16.84
CA ASP A 214 27.98 -67.41 -16.10
C ASP A 214 26.63 -66.99 -16.73
N PRO A 215 25.83 -67.94 -17.24
CA PRO A 215 24.51 -67.69 -17.83
C PRO A 215 23.54 -66.96 -16.89
N SER A 216 23.80 -66.99 -15.58
CA SER A 216 23.01 -66.29 -14.56
C SER A 216 23.14 -64.76 -14.62
N ARG A 217 24.07 -64.25 -15.45
CA ARG A 217 24.31 -62.81 -15.69
C ARG A 217 23.85 -62.36 -17.07
N LEU A 218 22.73 -62.89 -17.55
CA LEU A 218 21.88 -62.34 -18.62
C LEU A 218 20.74 -61.58 -17.91
N GLY A 219 20.37 -60.32 -18.09
CA GLY A 219 20.61 -59.23 -19.02
C GLY A 219 19.87 -58.03 -18.38
N GLU A 220 20.55 -56.96 -17.98
CA GLU A 220 19.92 -55.65 -17.84
C GLU A 220 20.36 -54.84 -19.05
N VAL A 221 19.40 -54.58 -19.95
CA VAL A 221 19.62 -53.72 -21.10
C VAL A 221 19.60 -52.28 -20.58
N TYR A 222 20.78 -51.69 -20.37
CA TYR A 222 20.84 -50.24 -20.16
C TYR A 222 20.55 -49.57 -21.50
N LEU A 223 19.30 -49.12 -21.65
CA LEU A 223 18.92 -48.28 -22.77
C LEU A 223 19.62 -46.93 -22.58
N LEU A 224 20.50 -46.57 -23.53
CA LEU A 224 21.08 -45.23 -23.59
C LEU A 224 20.00 -44.13 -23.71
N GLU A 225 18.75 -44.52 -24.02
CA GLU A 225 17.55 -43.69 -23.90
C GLU A 225 17.35 -43.09 -22.50
N ASP A 226 17.67 -43.80 -21.41
CA ASP A 226 17.55 -43.27 -20.04
C ASP A 226 18.55 -42.15 -19.77
N VAL A 227 19.76 -42.27 -20.33
CA VAL A 227 20.78 -41.21 -20.30
C VAL A 227 20.38 -40.04 -21.20
N LYS A 228 19.77 -40.32 -22.36
CA LYS A 228 19.23 -39.31 -23.28
C LYS A 228 18.10 -38.50 -22.62
N GLU A 229 17.21 -39.12 -21.86
CA GLU A 229 16.11 -38.43 -21.17
C GLU A 229 16.63 -37.53 -20.05
N VAL A 230 17.64 -37.98 -19.30
CA VAL A 230 18.34 -37.17 -18.30
C VAL A 230 19.09 -36.00 -18.95
N LEU A 231 19.82 -36.23 -20.04
CA LEU A 231 20.53 -35.18 -20.79
C LEU A 231 19.59 -34.19 -21.48
N ALA A 232 18.43 -34.65 -21.97
CA ALA A 232 17.40 -33.79 -22.56
C ALA A 232 16.78 -32.88 -21.48
N LYS A 233 16.46 -33.42 -20.30
CA LYS A 233 15.95 -32.63 -19.16
C LYS A 233 16.96 -31.56 -18.72
N ILE A 234 18.26 -31.88 -18.71
CA ILE A 234 19.33 -30.91 -18.39
C ILE A 234 19.49 -29.84 -19.50
N SER A 235 19.20 -30.19 -20.76
CA SER A 235 19.35 -29.26 -21.90
C SER A 235 18.17 -28.31 -22.11
N THR A 236 17.00 -28.61 -21.52
CA THR A 236 15.77 -27.80 -21.63
C THR A 236 15.46 -26.91 -20.42
N MET A 237 16.19 -27.07 -19.32
CA MET A 237 16.14 -26.15 -18.16
C MET A 237 17.10 -24.98 -18.36
#